data_AF-A0A432TI51-F1
#
_entry.id   AF-A0A432TI51-F1
#
_cell.length_a   1.000
_cell.length_b   1.000
_cell.length_c   1.000
_cell.angle_alpha   90.00
_cell.angle_beta   90.00
_cell.angle_gamma   90.00
#
_symmetry.space_group_name_H-M   'P 1'
#
loop_
_entity.id
_entity.type
_entity.pdbx_description
1 polymer ?
#
loop_
_entity_poly.entity_id
_entity_poly.type
_entity_poly.pdbx_seq_one_letter_code
_entity_poly.pdbx_strand_id
1 'polypeptide(L)' 'MSLILASSSPFRKELLTKLGLEFSTVAPDIDESRKDGETPEQLVYRLAEEKSVEVAKTQSGLIIASDQVATLGSGTQV' A
#
# COMPACT_ATOMS: atom_id res chain seq x y z
N MET A 1 -12.11 -6.58 16.68
CA MET A 1 -11.86 -5.75 15.49
C MET A 1 -10.50 -6.15 14.94
N SER A 2 -10.39 -6.55 13.68
CA SER A 2 -9.14 -7.06 13.10
C SER A 2 -8.25 -5.92 12.63
N LEU A 3 -6.93 -6.01 12.86
CA LEU A 3 -5.93 -5.17 12.20
C LEU A 3 -5.36 -5.95 11.01
N ILE A 4 -5.35 -5.33 9.83
CA ILE A 4 -4.96 -5.98 8.58
C ILE A 4 -3.91 -5.13 7.88
N LEU A 5 -2.81 -5.75 7.48
CA LEU A 5 -1.82 -5.15 6.59
C LEU A 5 -2.11 -5.58 5.14
N ALA A 6 -2.55 -4.63 4.32
CA ALA A 6 -2.81 -4.80 2.88
C ALA A 6 -1.50 -4.69 2.08
N SER A 7 -0.59 -5.65 2.24
CA SER A 7 0.71 -5.67 1.59
C SER A 7 1.31 -7.09 1.56
N SER A 8 1.94 -7.43 0.44
CA SER A 8 2.80 -8.62 0.29
C SER A 8 4.26 -8.40 0.74
N SER A 9 4.65 -7.15 1.03
CA SER A 9 6.04 -6.79 1.40
C SER A 9 6.46 -7.39 2.75
N PRO A 10 7.55 -8.19 2.79
CA PRO A 10 8.10 -8.70 4.05
C PRO A 10 8.60 -7.56 4.96
N PHE A 11 9.17 -6.50 4.38
CA PHE A 11 9.68 -5.36 5.15
C PHE A 11 8.57 -4.58 5.85
N ARG A 12 7.43 -4.35 5.19
CA ARG A 12 6.28 -3.68 5.83
C ARG A 12 5.70 -4.52 6.96
N LYS A 13 5.67 -5.85 6.78
CA LYS A 13 5.25 -6.78 7.84
C LYS A 13 6.19 -6.68 9.05
N GLU A 14 7.50 -6.75 8.83
CA GLU A 14 8.51 -6.60 9.89
C GLU A 14 8.40 -5.27 10.63
N LEU A 15 8.17 -4.16 9.90
CA LEU A 15 7.96 -2.85 10.51
C LEU A 15 6.71 -2.81 11.39
N LEU A 16 5.57 -3.33 10.92
CA LEU A 16 4.33 -3.32 11.69
C LEU A 16 4.42 -4.23 12.92
N THR A 17 5.13 -5.36 12.83
CA THR A 17 5.41 -6.25 13.97
C THR A 17 6.09 -5.54 15.14
N LYS A 18 6.91 -4.50 14.88
CA LYS A 18 7.58 -3.72 15.94
C LYS A 18 6.59 -2.99 16.87
N LEU A 19 5.33 -2.81 16.46
CA LEU A 19 4.29 -2.22 17.31
C LEU A 19 3.75 -3.20 18.37
N GLY A 20 4.09 -4.49 18.30
CA GLY A 20 3.62 -5.51 19.25
C GLY A 20 2.11 -5.79 19.17
N LEU A 21 1.48 -5.48 18.04
CA LEU A 21 0.06 -5.70 17.78
C LEU A 21 -0.17 -7.01 17.02
N GLU A 22 -1.30 -7.68 17.29
CA GLU A 22 -1.76 -8.77 16.44
C GLU A 22 -2.38 -8.21 15.16
N PHE A 23 -1.98 -8.74 14.01
CA PHE A 23 -2.54 -8.38 12.70
C PHE A 23 -2.44 -9.54 11.71
N SER A 24 -3.30 -9.54 10.70
CA SER A 24 -3.18 -10.42 9.53
C SER A 24 -2.62 -9.67 8.33
N THR A 25 -2.12 -10.41 7.34
CA THR A 25 -1.61 -9.84 6.08
C THR A 25 -2.43 -10.33 4.91
N VAL A 26 -2.80 -9.43 4.01
CA VAL A 26 -3.47 -9.76 2.75
C VAL A 26 -2.74 -9.05 1.61
N ALA A 27 -2.38 -9.78 0.57
CA ALA A 27 -1.77 -9.19 -0.62
C ALA A 27 -2.89 -8.59 -1.50
N PRO A 28 -2.90 -7.27 -1.76
CA PRO A 28 -3.84 -6.66 -2.68
C PRO A 28 -3.52 -7.04 -4.13
N ASP A 29 -4.55 -7.31 -4.92
CA ASP A 29 -4.45 -7.57 -6.37
C ASP A 29 -4.88 -6.31 -7.13
N ILE A 30 -3.93 -5.42 -7.40
CA ILE A 30 -4.17 -4.15 -8.11
C ILE A 30 -3.13 -3.93 -9.21
N ASP A 31 -3.49 -3.11 -10.20
CA ASP A 31 -2.54 -2.62 -11.19
C ASP A 31 -1.73 -1.45 -10.60
N GLU A 32 -0.44 -1.70 -10.34
CA GLU A 32 0.48 -0.71 -9.78
C GLU A 32 1.12 0.19 -10.86
N SER A 33 0.72 0.04 -12.14
CA SER A 33 1.23 0.88 -13.23
C SER A 33 0.89 2.35 -13.00
N ARG A 34 1.85 3.22 -13.34
CA ARG A 34 1.69 4.67 -13.30
C ARG A 34 0.71 5.11 -14.38
N LYS A 35 -0.23 6.00 -14.03
CA LYS A 35 -1.17 6.60 -14.99
C LYS A 35 -0.50 7.77 -15.72
N ASP A 36 -0.97 8.07 -16.93
CA ASP A 36 -0.47 9.20 -17.72
C ASP A 36 -0.62 10.52 -16.95
N GLY A 37 0.47 11.29 -16.88
CA GLY A 37 0.52 12.57 -16.18
C GLY A 37 0.48 12.50 -14.65
N GLU A 38 0.46 11.30 -14.07
CA GLU A 38 0.45 11.12 -12.62
C GLU A 38 1.80 11.51 -12.02
N THR A 39 1.84 12.39 -11.00
CA THR A 39 3.08 12.71 -10.28
C THR A 39 3.48 11.56 -9.33
N PRO A 40 4.75 11.48 -8.88
CA PRO A 40 5.16 10.47 -7.91
C PRO A 40 4.32 10.47 -6.63
N GLU A 41 3.94 11.65 -6.14
CA GLU A 41 3.09 11.82 -4.95
C GLU A 41 1.66 11.32 -5.19
N GLN A 42 1.10 11.61 -6.37
CA GLN A 42 -0.22 11.12 -6.76
C GLN A 42 -0.23 9.59 -6.88
N LEU A 43 0.82 9.03 -7.48
CA LEU A 43 1.00 7.59 -7.63
C LEU A 43 1.00 6.88 -6.27
N VAL A 44 1.87 7.29 -5.35
CA VAL A 44 1.95 6.60 -4.03
C VAL A 44 0.68 6.76 -3.21
N TYR A 45 0.02 7.92 -3.29
CA TYR A 45 -1.23 8.14 -2.57
C TYR A 45 -2.34 7.26 -3.12
N ARG A 46 -2.52 7.26 -4.45
CA ARG A 46 -3.50 6.42 -5.14
C ARG A 46 -3.25 4.95 -4.85
N LEU A 47 -2.02 4.46 -5.00
CA LEU A 47 -1.71 3.04 -4.79
C LEU A 47 -1.92 2.63 -3.34
N ALA A 48 -1.57 3.46 -2.35
CA ALA A 48 -1.89 3.17 -0.96
C ALA A 48 -3.41 3.06 -0.73
N GLU A 49 -4.20 3.97 -1.31
CA GLU A 49 -5.66 3.92 -1.23
C GLU A 49 -6.24 2.69 -1.93
N GLU A 50 -5.89 2.45 -3.19
CA GLU A 50 -6.38 1.31 -4.00
C GLU A 50 -6.06 -0.04 -3.33
N LYS A 51 -4.86 -0.19 -2.73
CA LYS A 51 -4.49 -1.39 -1.95
C LYS A 51 -5.45 -1.63 -0.78
N SER A 52 -5.82 -0.57 -0.05
CA SER A 52 -6.76 -0.69 1.08
C SER A 52 -8.18 -1.00 0.62
N VAL A 53 -8.65 -0.36 -0.46
CA VAL A 53 -9.97 -0.56 -1.05
C VAL A 53 -10.10 -1.99 -1.59
N GLU A 54 -9.07 -2.54 -2.24
CA GLU A 54 -9.08 -3.91 -2.75
C GLU A 54 -9.28 -4.92 -1.63
N VAL A 55 -8.49 -4.81 -0.56
CA VAL A 55 -8.59 -5.71 0.59
C VAL A 55 -9.93 -5.55 1.32
N ALA A 56 -10.48 -4.33 1.38
CA ALA A 56 -11.78 -4.05 1.99
C ALA A 56 -12.96 -4.75 1.30
N LYS A 57 -12.80 -5.23 0.05
CA LYS A 57 -13.84 -6.01 -0.64
C LYS A 57 -14.13 -7.35 0.05
N THR A 58 -13.15 -7.93 0.74
CA THR A 58 -13.26 -9.26 1.37
C THR A 58 -12.96 -9.27 2.86
N GLN A 59 -12.34 -8.21 3.39
CA GLN A 59 -11.96 -8.09 4.80
C GLN A 59 -12.73 -6.97 5.49
N SER A 60 -12.94 -7.11 6.79
CA SER A 60 -13.48 -6.05 7.64
C SER A 60 -12.56 -5.80 8.83
N GLY A 61 -12.29 -4.52 9.13
CA GLY A 61 -11.39 -4.14 10.21
C GLY A 61 -10.64 -2.84 9.91
N LEU A 62 -9.58 -2.61 10.69
CA LEU A 62 -8.65 -1.51 10.45
C LEU A 62 -7.61 -1.99 9.43
N ILE A 63 -7.66 -1.45 8.22
CA ILE A 63 -6.77 -1.82 7.11
C ILE A 63 -5.66 -0.77 7.00
N ILE A 64 -4.40 -1.23 7.07
CA ILE A 64 -3.22 -0.42 6.80
C ILE A 64 -2.70 -0.81 5.42
N ALA A 65 -2.63 0.17 4.53
CA ALA A 65 -1.96 0.05 3.23
C ALA A 65 -0.90 1.15 3.12
N SER A 66 0.11 0.91 2.32
CA SER A 66 1.18 1.87 2.08
C SER A 66 1.79 1.61 0.72
N ASP A 67 2.21 2.67 0.06
CA ASP A 67 3.02 2.59 -1.13
C ASP A 67 4.22 3.53 -1.09
N GLN A 68 5.23 3.26 -1.91
CA GLN A 68 6.47 4.04 -1.98
C GLN A 68 7.05 3.97 -3.39
N VAL A 69 7.52 5.10 -3.88
CA VAL A 69 8.30 5.20 -5.13
C VAL A 69 9.63 5.92 -4.86
N ALA A 70 10.61 5.65 -5.71
CA ALA A 70 11.87 6.39 -5.75
C ALA A 70 11.90 7.25 -7.01
N THR A 71 12.38 8.49 -6.88
CA THR A 71 12.47 9.44 -7.99
C THR A 71 13.91 9.90 -8.17
N LEU A 72 14.32 10.08 -9.42
CA LEU A 72 15.57 10.75 -9.78
C LEU A 72 15.23 12.04 -10.54
N GLY A 73 15.87 13.16 -10.19
CA GLY A 73 15.54 14.46 -10.78
C GLY A 73 14.11 14.90 -10.43
N SER A 74 13.36 15.41 -11.41
CA SER A 74 11.99 15.91 -11.19
C SER A 74 10.93 14.82 -11.00
N GLY A 75 11.26 13.53 -11.18
CA GLY A 75 10.31 12.43 -11.04
C GLY A 75 9.17 12.41 -12.08
N THR A 76 9.20 13.33 -13.07
CA THR A 76 8.24 13.47 -14.16
C THR A 76 8.67 12.78 -15.45
N GLN A 77 9.87 12.19 -15.49
CA GLN A 77 10.34 11.41 -16.64
C GLN A 77 10.06 9.93 -16.38
N VAL A 78 8.97 9.44 -16.97
CA VAL A 78 8.74 8.01 -17.25
C VAL A 78 8.25 7.94 -18.69
#